data_AF-A0A353P825-F1
#
_entry.id   AF-A0A353P825-F1
#
_cell.length_a   1.000
_cell.length_b   1.000
_cell.length_c   1.000
_cell.angle_alpha   90.00
_cell.angle_beta   90.00
_cell.angle_gamma   90.00
#
_symmetry.space_group_name_H-M   'P 1'
#
loop_
_entity.id
_entity.type
_entity.pdbx_description
1 polymer ?
#
loop_
_entity_poly.entity_id
_entity_poly.type
_entity_poly.pdbx_seq_one_letter_code
_entity_poly.pdbx_strand_id
1 'polypeptide(L)'
;MVEENTIQNLPCNKLWVRLLCAFIILASGIAIGVGGTILMVKHRVIWISRMPKDANDITEMVTKKYDLNPQQIEQVRKIITNSFEQRKLDDEAQSAKRDIYAKQITAEMNSVLTPEQFEKWNKDFQEMRERYKKRTKK
;
A
#
# COMPACT_ATOMS: atom_id res chain seq x y z
N MET A 1 47.99 -29.71 26.13
CA MET A 1 47.61 -30.73 25.13
C MET A 1 46.62 -30.05 24.22
N VAL A 2 47.08 -29.68 23.03
CA VAL A 2 46.35 -28.88 22.05
C VAL A 2 45.34 -29.80 21.35
N GLU A 3 44.05 -29.48 21.45
CA GLU A 3 43.01 -30.14 20.65
C GLU A 3 43.28 -29.81 19.18
N GLU A 4 43.78 -30.81 18.48
CA GLU A 4 44.01 -30.80 17.04
C GLU A 4 42.65 -30.77 16.35
N ASN A 5 42.19 -29.57 16.01
CA ASN A 5 40.95 -29.32 15.30
C ASN A 5 41.09 -29.88 13.88
N THR A 6 40.71 -31.15 13.73
CA THR A 6 40.77 -31.89 12.48
C THR A 6 39.71 -31.32 11.55
N ILE A 7 40.08 -30.30 10.76
CA ILE A 7 39.32 -29.92 9.58
C ILE A 7 39.46 -31.10 8.60
N GLN A 8 38.55 -32.06 8.72
CA GLN A 8 38.42 -33.15 7.76
C GLN A 8 38.21 -32.53 6.39
N ASN A 9 39.24 -32.63 5.55
CA ASN A 9 39.19 -32.37 4.11
C ASN A 9 38.14 -33.31 3.49
N LEU A 10 36.89 -32.85 3.46
CA LEU A 10 35.86 -33.46 2.64
C LEU A 10 36.36 -33.43 1.19
N PRO A 11 36.36 -34.57 0.46
CA PRO A 11 36.84 -34.60 -0.91
C PRO A 11 36.05 -33.55 -1.71
N CYS A 12 36.76 -32.75 -2.50
CA CYS A 12 36.24 -31.55 -3.16
C CYS A 12 34.89 -31.81 -3.89
N ASN A 13 34.69 -33.02 -4.41
CA ASN A 13 33.43 -33.47 -5.02
C ASN A 13 32.20 -33.42 -4.07
N LYS A 14 32.34 -33.77 -2.79
CA LYS A 14 31.24 -33.76 -1.81
C LYS A 14 30.84 -32.35 -1.39
N LEU A 15 31.79 -31.41 -1.40
CA LEU A 15 31.54 -30.01 -1.05
C LEU A 15 30.74 -29.29 -2.14
N TRP A 16 31.06 -29.56 -3.41
CA TRP A 16 30.29 -29.10 -4.56
C TRP A 16 28.86 -29.68 -4.58
N VAL A 17 28.70 -30.98 -4.30
CA VAL A 17 27.37 -31.60 -4.19
C VAL A 17 26.56 -30.97 -3.06
N ARG A 18 27.17 -30.69 -1.90
CA ARG A 18 26.51 -30.04 -0.76
C ARG A 18 26.08 -28.61 -1.09
N LEU A 19 26.92 -27.83 -1.77
CA LEU A 19 26.58 -26.49 -2.24
C LEU A 19 25.44 -26.52 -3.26
N LEU A 20 25.46 -27.47 -4.20
CA LEU A 20 24.40 -27.65 -5.18
C LEU A 20 23.05 -27.98 -4.51
N CYS A 21 23.05 -28.91 -3.56
CA CYS A 21 21.85 -29.23 -2.77
C CYS A 21 21.33 -28.02 -1.98
N ALA A 22 22.22 -27.28 -1.30
CA ALA A 22 21.84 -26.09 -0.57
C ALA A 22 21.26 -25.00 -1.49
N PHE A 23 21.85 -24.83 -2.68
CA PHE A 23 21.36 -23.89 -3.67
C PHE A 23 19.98 -24.28 -4.20
N ILE A 24 19.74 -25.56 -4.49
CA ILE A 24 18.43 -26.05 -4.97
C ILE A 24 17.34 -25.82 -3.90
N ILE A 25 17.63 -26.12 -2.63
CA ILE A 25 16.69 -25.88 -1.53
C ILE A 25 16.40 -24.38 -1.40
N LEU A 26 17.42 -23.54 -1.43
CA LEU A 26 17.27 -22.09 -1.35
C LEU A 26 16.47 -21.53 -2.54
N ALA A 27 16.79 -21.95 -3.76
CA ALA A 27 16.07 -21.56 -4.96
C ALA A 27 14.60 -22.01 -4.92
N SER A 28 14.32 -23.21 -4.42
CA SER A 28 12.95 -23.71 -4.24
C SER A 28 12.17 -22.88 -3.21
N GLY A 29 12.79 -22.52 -2.10
CA GLY A 29 12.17 -21.67 -1.08
C GLY A 29 11.86 -20.26 -1.61
N ILE A 30 12.78 -19.67 -2.38
CA ILE A 30 12.55 -18.38 -3.04
C ILE A 30 11.41 -18.49 -4.05
N ALA A 31 11.38 -19.54 -4.88
CA ALA A 31 10.32 -19.75 -5.86
C ALA A 31 8.94 -19.89 -5.20
N ILE A 32 8.84 -20.64 -4.10
CA ILE A 32 7.60 -20.79 -3.33
C ILE A 32 7.20 -19.45 -2.68
N GLY A 33 8.15 -18.73 -2.07
CA GLY A 33 7.89 -17.44 -1.43
C GLY A 33 7.45 -16.36 -2.42
N VAL A 34 8.18 -16.21 -3.53
CA VAL A 34 7.88 -15.25 -4.59
C VAL A 34 6.58 -15.64 -5.31
N GLY A 35 6.41 -16.92 -5.66
CA GLY A 35 5.21 -17.43 -6.32
C GLY A 35 3.95 -17.21 -5.47
N GLY A 36 4.01 -17.54 -4.18
CA GLY A 36 2.90 -17.31 -3.25
C GLY A 36 2.55 -15.84 -3.10
N THR A 37 3.57 -14.98 -2.94
CA THR A 37 3.37 -13.53 -2.80
C THR A 37 2.75 -12.92 -4.06
N ILE A 38 3.26 -13.26 -5.24
CA ILE A 38 2.72 -12.77 -6.52
C ILE A 38 1.28 -13.24 -6.74
N LEU A 39 0.96 -14.50 -6.42
CA LEU A 39 -0.38 -15.03 -6.56
C LEU A 39 -1.38 -14.29 -5.64
N MET A 40 -1.00 -14.05 -4.39
CA MET A 40 -1.83 -13.32 -3.43
C MET A 40 -2.03 -11.85 -3.85
N VAL A 41 -0.95 -11.20 -4.30
CA VAL A 41 -1.01 -9.82 -4.81
C VAL A 41 -1.87 -9.75 -6.07
N LYS A 42 -1.73 -10.68 -7.02
CA LYS A 42 -2.53 -10.72 -8.23
C LYS A 42 -4.02 -10.89 -7.92
N HIS A 43 -4.38 -11.78 -7.00
CA HIS A 43 -5.77 -11.98 -6.60
C HIS A 43 -6.34 -10.72 -5.91
N ARG A 44 -5.58 -10.07 -5.04
CA ARG A 44 -5.99 -8.84 -4.35
C ARG A 44 -6.06 -7.62 -5.29
N VAL A 45 -5.10 -7.48 -6.19
CA VAL A 45 -5.02 -6.36 -7.15
C VAL A 45 -6.10 -6.45 -8.22
N ILE A 46 -6.39 -7.65 -8.75
CA ILE A 46 -7.49 -7.84 -9.72
C ILE A 46 -8.85 -7.55 -9.06
N TRP A 47 -9.02 -7.89 -7.79
CA TRP A 47 -10.26 -7.60 -7.08
C TRP A 47 -10.44 -6.10 -6.79
N ILE A 48 -9.35 -5.40 -6.44
CA ILE A 48 -9.36 -3.94 -6.24
C ILE A 48 -9.53 -3.19 -7.57
N SER A 49 -8.95 -3.68 -8.69
CA SER A 49 -9.05 -2.98 -9.98
C SER A 49 -10.45 -3.04 -10.62
N ARG A 50 -11.34 -3.89 -10.09
CA ARG A 50 -12.74 -3.99 -10.52
C ARG A 50 -13.68 -3.12 -9.68
N MET A 51 -13.16 -2.31 -8.75
CA MET A 51 -14.00 -1.35 -8.04
C MET A 51 -14.61 -0.35 -9.05
N PRO A 52 -15.95 -0.20 -9.05
CA PRO A 52 -16.66 0.82 -9.80
C PRO A 52 -16.04 2.19 -9.61
N LYS A 53 -15.84 2.94 -10.70
CA LYS A 53 -15.17 4.24 -10.63
C LYS A 53 -16.15 5.39 -10.40
N ASP A 54 -17.42 5.20 -10.74
CA ASP A 54 -18.44 6.22 -10.62
C ASP A 54 -19.75 5.69 -10.00
N ALA A 55 -20.68 6.61 -9.74
CA ALA A 55 -21.98 6.30 -9.17
C ALA A 55 -22.86 5.44 -10.11
N ASN A 56 -22.64 5.55 -11.42
CA ASN A 56 -23.43 4.84 -12.43
C ASN A 56 -23.04 3.35 -12.49
N ASP A 57 -21.74 3.04 -12.48
CA ASP A 57 -21.19 1.69 -12.42
C ASP A 57 -21.71 0.93 -11.19
N ILE A 58 -21.77 1.61 -10.03
CA ILE A 58 -22.32 1.02 -8.79
C ILE A 58 -23.81 0.79 -8.94
N THR A 59 -24.54 1.78 -9.47
CA THR A 59 -25.99 1.67 -9.69
C THR A 59 -26.32 0.52 -10.63
N GLU A 60 -25.59 0.37 -11.73
CA GLU A 60 -25.77 -0.72 -12.70
C GLU A 60 -25.46 -2.09 -12.08
N MET A 61 -24.36 -2.19 -11.33
CA MET A 61 -24.00 -3.41 -10.62
C MET A 61 -25.06 -3.80 -9.57
N VAL A 62 -25.57 -2.84 -8.80
CA VAL A 62 -26.63 -3.07 -7.81
C VAL A 62 -27.94 -3.45 -8.50
N THR A 63 -28.29 -2.76 -9.58
CA THR A 63 -29.48 -3.06 -10.40
C THR A 63 -29.44 -4.49 -10.90
N LYS A 64 -28.33 -4.90 -11.50
CA LYS A 64 -28.15 -6.25 -12.05
C LYS A 64 -28.10 -7.33 -10.97
N LYS A 65 -27.54 -7.02 -9.80
CA LYS A 65 -27.41 -7.97 -8.70
C LYS A 65 -28.73 -8.24 -7.98
N TYR A 66 -29.59 -7.24 -7.86
CA TYR A 66 -30.84 -7.32 -7.11
C TYR A 66 -32.09 -7.25 -7.98
N ASP A 67 -31.93 -7.27 -9.31
CA ASP A 67 -33.00 -7.22 -10.30
C ASP A 67 -34.03 -6.10 -10.00
N LEU A 68 -33.50 -4.88 -9.84
CA LEU A 68 -34.29 -3.73 -9.40
C LEU A 68 -35.27 -3.28 -10.49
N ASN A 69 -36.47 -2.86 -10.07
CA ASN A 69 -37.44 -2.27 -10.98
C ASN A 69 -37.09 -0.81 -11.36
N PRO A 70 -37.70 -0.21 -12.41
CA PRO A 70 -37.36 1.13 -12.87
C PRO A 70 -37.46 2.24 -11.82
N GLN A 71 -38.42 2.13 -10.89
CA GLN A 71 -38.58 3.11 -9.80
C GLN A 71 -37.47 2.96 -8.74
N GLN A 72 -37.10 1.72 -8.42
CA GLN A 72 -36.00 1.42 -7.48
C GLN A 72 -34.64 1.82 -8.05
N ILE A 73 -34.42 1.63 -9.35
CA ILE A 73 -33.18 2.04 -10.04
C ILE A 73 -32.96 3.55 -9.86
N GLU A 74 -33.98 4.36 -10.07
CA GLU A 74 -33.87 5.81 -9.95
C GLU A 74 -33.61 6.25 -8.50
N GLN A 75 -34.25 5.60 -7.53
CA GLN A 75 -33.98 5.86 -6.10
C GLN A 75 -32.54 5.48 -5.72
N VAL A 76 -32.06 4.31 -6.14
CA VAL A 76 -30.70 3.85 -5.85
C VAL A 76 -29.67 4.75 -6.51
N ARG A 77 -29.90 5.16 -7.78
CA ARG A 77 -29.05 6.13 -8.47
C ARG A 77 -28.91 7.42 -7.66
N LYS A 78 -30.03 7.98 -7.20
CA LYS A 78 -30.02 9.22 -6.42
C LYS A 78 -29.28 9.08 -5.10
N ILE A 79 -29.47 7.97 -4.38
CA ILE A 79 -28.76 7.68 -3.12
C ILE A 79 -27.25 7.61 -3.34
N ILE A 80 -26.82 6.86 -4.37
CA ILE A 80 -25.40 6.67 -4.67
C ILE A 80 -24.78 8.00 -5.14
N THR A 81 -25.42 8.73 -6.05
CA THR A 81 -24.93 10.04 -6.52
C THR A 81 -24.77 11.02 -5.36
N ASN A 82 -25.79 11.17 -4.51
CA ASN A 82 -25.70 12.04 -3.34
C ASN A 82 -24.56 11.65 -2.39
N SER A 83 -24.31 10.34 -2.23
CA SER A 83 -23.22 9.84 -1.38
C SER A 83 -21.84 10.19 -1.96
N PHE A 84 -21.69 10.14 -3.29
CA PHE A 84 -20.45 10.56 -3.96
C PHE A 84 -20.22 12.07 -3.86
N GLU A 85 -21.27 12.86 -4.01
CA GLU A 85 -21.21 14.31 -3.83
C GLU A 85 -20.84 14.70 -2.41
N GLN A 86 -21.48 14.08 -1.40
CA GLN A 86 -21.13 14.29 0.00
C GLN A 86 -19.67 13.92 0.27
N ARG A 87 -19.21 12.77 -0.24
CA ARG A 87 -17.81 12.36 -0.09
C ARG A 87 -16.85 13.37 -0.71
N LYS A 88 -17.18 13.94 -1.87
CA LYS A 88 -16.36 14.98 -2.50
C LYS A 88 -16.28 16.24 -1.63
N LEU A 89 -17.41 16.68 -1.07
CA LEU A 89 -17.46 17.82 -0.14
C LEU A 89 -16.66 17.53 1.14
N ASP A 90 -16.75 16.32 1.68
CA ASP A 90 -15.97 15.88 2.83
C ASP A 90 -14.47 15.88 2.51
N ASP A 91 -14.06 15.38 1.34
CA ASP A 91 -12.66 15.36 0.91
C ASP A 91 -12.06 16.77 0.83
N GLU A 92 -12.84 17.74 0.32
CA GLU A 92 -12.48 19.16 0.28
C GLU A 92 -12.38 19.75 1.70
N ALA A 93 -13.37 19.51 2.56
CA ALA A 93 -13.36 19.99 3.95
C ALA A 93 -12.20 19.39 4.77
N GLN A 94 -11.91 18.10 4.56
CA GLN A 94 -10.77 17.41 5.18
C GLN A 94 -9.44 17.95 4.65
N SER A 95 -9.37 18.39 3.39
CA SER A 95 -8.16 19.02 2.85
C SER A 95 -7.78 20.31 3.59
N ALA A 96 -8.77 21.16 3.89
CA ALA A 96 -8.56 22.37 4.66
C ALA A 96 -8.12 22.06 6.10
N LYS A 97 -8.72 21.05 6.74
CA LYS A 97 -8.32 20.58 8.08
C LYS A 97 -6.88 20.09 8.10
N ARG A 98 -6.46 19.28 7.11
CA ARG A 98 -5.07 18.79 6.99
C ARG A 98 -4.05 19.93 6.95
N ASP A 99 -4.38 21.03 6.25
CA ASP A 99 -3.49 22.19 6.17
C ASP A 99 -3.36 22.94 7.49
N ILE A 100 -4.44 23.02 8.27
CA ILE A 100 -4.43 23.59 9.63
C ILE A 100 -3.58 22.72 10.57
N TYR A 101 -3.81 21.40 10.57
CA TYR A 101 -3.02 20.46 11.39
C TYR A 101 -1.54 20.50 11.03
N ALA A 102 -1.20 20.59 9.74
CA ALA A 102 0.20 20.70 9.33
C ALA A 102 0.87 21.94 9.92
N LYS A 103 0.20 23.11 9.90
CA LYS A 103 0.74 24.33 10.52
C LYS A 103 0.93 24.18 12.03
N GLN A 104 -0.04 23.57 12.71
CA GLN A 104 0.02 23.35 14.15
C GLN A 104 1.22 22.45 14.52
N ILE A 105 1.36 21.30 13.86
CA ILE A 105 2.48 20.38 14.09
C ILE A 105 3.81 21.08 13.80
N THR A 106 3.90 21.88 12.73
CA THR A 106 5.12 22.65 12.45
C THR A 106 5.46 23.64 13.57
N ALA A 107 4.47 24.34 14.14
CA ALA A 107 4.70 25.26 15.25
C ALA A 107 5.11 24.52 16.54
N GLU A 108 4.48 23.40 16.85
CA GLU A 108 4.81 22.56 18.01
C GLU A 108 6.20 21.92 17.87
N MET A 109 6.58 21.47 16.67
CA MET A 109 7.91 20.91 16.44
C MET A 109 9.01 21.97 16.51
N ASN A 110 8.72 23.21 16.10
CA ASN A 110 9.67 24.32 16.21
C ASN A 110 9.94 24.73 17.67
N SER A 111 9.01 24.48 18.59
CA SER A 111 9.21 24.80 20.01
C SER A 111 10.00 23.74 20.78
N VAL A 112 10.08 22.52 20.25
CA VAL A 112 10.74 21.37 20.91
C VAL A 112 12.12 21.10 20.32
N LEU A 113 12.30 21.27 19.01
CA LEU A 113 13.55 20.96 18.32
C LEU A 113 14.54 22.14 18.36
N THR A 114 15.83 21.82 18.26
CA THR A 114 16.83 22.85 17.96
C THR A 114 16.64 23.37 16.53
N PRO A 115 17.13 24.58 16.19
CA PRO A 115 16.95 25.15 14.85
C PRO A 115 17.44 24.23 13.73
N GLU A 116 18.59 23.58 13.93
CA GLU A 116 19.21 22.66 12.96
C GLU A 116 18.38 21.37 12.78
N GLN A 117 17.82 20.84 13.88
CA GLN A 117 16.94 19.67 13.85
C GLN A 117 15.61 20.00 13.18
N PHE A 118 15.05 21.18 13.48
CA PHE A 118 13.81 21.65 12.90
C PHE A 118 13.92 21.87 11.40
N GLU A 119 15.02 22.45 10.91
CA GLU A 119 15.24 22.67 9.48
C GLU A 119 15.24 21.34 8.71
N LYS A 120 15.97 20.33 9.22
CA LYS A 120 16.00 19.00 8.63
C LYS A 120 14.62 18.33 8.63
N TRP A 121 13.94 18.34 9.78
CA TRP A 121 12.61 17.75 9.90
C TRP A 121 11.57 18.45 9.01
N ASN A 122 11.58 19.79 8.96
CA ASN A 122 10.63 20.56 8.16
C ASN A 122 10.83 20.28 6.67
N LYS A 123 12.08 20.14 6.20
CA LYS A 123 12.37 19.72 4.83
C LYS A 123 11.75 18.36 4.51
N ASP A 124 12.00 17.36 5.35
CA ASP A 124 11.45 16.00 5.16
C ASP A 124 9.91 16.01 5.19
N PHE A 125 9.31 16.84 6.06
CA PHE A 125 7.87 17.01 6.20
C PHE A 125 7.23 17.65 4.97
N GLN A 126 7.83 18.71 4.40
CA GLN A 126 7.33 19.34 3.17
C GLN A 126 7.45 18.39 1.98
N GLU A 127 8.57 17.67 1.83
CA GLU A 127 8.73 16.69 0.76
C GLU A 127 7.68 15.58 0.83
N MET A 128 7.39 15.08 2.03
CA MET A 128 6.31 14.12 2.24
C MET A 128 4.96 14.69 1.80
N ARG A 129 4.64 15.94 2.20
CA ARG A 129 3.37 16.60 1.87
C ARG A 129 3.19 16.80 0.37
N GLU A 130 4.25 17.18 -0.33
CA GLU A 130 4.24 17.35 -1.79
C GLU A 130 4.02 16.01 -2.52
N ARG A 131 4.61 14.91 -2.04
CA ARG A 131 4.34 13.57 -2.60
C ARG A 131 2.88 13.15 -2.44
N TYR A 132 2.26 13.45 -1.30
CA TYR A 132 0.85 13.16 -1.07
C TYR A 132 -0.08 14.02 -1.94
N LYS A 133 0.17 15.33 -2.06
CA LYS A 133 -0.62 16.23 -2.95
C LYS A 133 -0.58 15.80 -4.41
N LYS A 134 0.57 15.33 -4.90
CA LYS A 134 0.71 14.83 -6.29
C LYS A 134 -0.07 13.54 -6.54
N ARG A 135 -0.22 12.67 -5.53
CA ARG A 135 -1.01 11.43 -5.66
C ARG A 135 -2.52 11.67 -5.70
N THR A 136 -3.02 12.69 -5.04
CA THR A 136 -4.46 13.01 -4.99
C THR A 136 -4.97 13.82 -6.20
N LYS A 137 -4.06 14.31 -7.06
CA LYS A 137 -4.40 15.10 -8.27
C LYS A 137 -4.51 14.26 -9.55
N LYS A 138 -4.30 12.95 -9.48
CA LYS A 138 -4.28 12.03 -10.62
C LYS A 138 -5.38 10.99 -10.47
#